data_AF-A0A1E4JX61-F1
#
_entry.id   AF-A0A1E4JX61-F1
#
_cell.length_a   1.000
_cell.length_b   1.000
_cell.length_c   1.000
_cell.angle_alpha   90.00
_cell.angle_beta   90.00
_cell.angle_gamma   90.00
#
_symmetry.space_group_name_H-M   'P 1'
#
loop_
_entity.id
_entity.type
_entity.pdbx_description
1 polymer ?
#
loop_
_entity_poly.entity_id
_entity_poly.type
_entity_poly.pdbx_seq_one_letter_code
_entity_poly.pdbx_strand_id
1 'polypeptide(L)'
;MVMNPSIRADFASAMLFFLLCSGMAAAWAGSMPAVFVAPTLYGPPDPRVELAAAGKPAVHDASSCRRPPDYIVETADKAAAQSLAQNYRDLFHAERAGVRVLLRSRAGDEAQQRELERLANDPNYRVVKEARFELDGPREPDPLQPQNARLWDAIHVPPPWLQQQGEPVNVAVIDGLVRSDHPDLPEVVQIVPRLRDEDGKCEGGDCCPQAEGLPGFWHATRVAGLIGARRDNGLGMAGLAPVRHIVSINASLDECIGEFSLAAALHCAIDYRDADGGRVRVANISMGSKDMLATHALTNAMQRALNEDLLVVASAGNEDDNIDMMTRWPGSSNGANVLTVEARDYEGRAMAGINIGFGTIDIAAPAPMSYGKSLCTTNMPESGSEACSGDYGVFERTSAAAAVVSGAAALVWSDKRFAGCSARQMSRLLQASGSHCIRGHSYSKNKEFDICQLDLAFLSACDTSELQALCADKEGR
;
A
#
# COMPACT_ATOMS: atom_id res chain seq x y z
N MET A 1 -63.25 -10.48 33.01
CA MET A 1 -61.83 -10.15 32.81
C MET A 1 -61.56 -8.83 33.50
N VAL A 2 -60.88 -8.88 34.63
CA VAL A 2 -60.38 -7.69 35.34
C VAL A 2 -59.12 -7.24 34.58
N MET A 3 -59.12 -6.00 34.07
CA MET A 3 -57.95 -5.39 33.44
C MET A 3 -57.40 -4.27 34.34
N ASN A 4 -56.07 -4.19 34.34
CA ASN A 4 -55.17 -3.49 35.27
C ASN A 4 -55.18 -1.94 35.08
N PRO A 5 -55.18 -1.11 36.14
CA PRO A 5 -55.26 0.37 36.03
C PRO A 5 -53.98 1.10 35.55
N SER A 6 -52.88 0.41 35.28
CA SER A 6 -51.56 1.05 35.01
C SER A 6 -51.36 1.61 33.60
N ILE A 7 -52.33 1.52 32.69
CA ILE A 7 -52.15 1.88 31.26
C ILE A 7 -52.81 3.25 30.91
N ARG A 8 -53.31 4.00 31.89
CA ARG A 8 -53.90 5.34 31.66
C ARG A 8 -52.98 6.53 31.94
N ALA A 9 -51.76 6.32 32.46
CA ALA A 9 -50.83 7.41 32.78
C ALA A 9 -49.84 7.75 31.64
N ASP A 10 -49.52 6.81 30.75
CA ASP A 10 -48.45 7.02 29.75
C ASP A 10 -48.90 7.71 28.46
N PHE A 11 -50.20 7.80 28.19
CA PHE A 11 -50.71 8.53 27.01
C PHE A 11 -50.82 10.05 27.22
N ALA A 12 -50.93 10.53 28.47
CA ALA A 12 -51.02 11.96 28.77
C ALA A 12 -49.65 12.66 28.78
N SER A 13 -48.58 11.94 29.13
CA SER A 13 -47.20 12.47 29.17
C SER A 13 -46.57 12.58 27.77
N ALA A 14 -46.93 11.69 26.84
CA ALA A 14 -46.43 11.72 25.46
C ALA A 14 -47.02 12.88 24.62
N MET A 15 -48.23 13.34 24.94
CA MET A 15 -48.88 14.45 24.22
C MET A 15 -48.41 15.83 24.69
N LEU A 16 -47.91 15.96 25.93
CA LEU A 16 -47.42 17.23 26.47
C LEU A 16 -45.99 17.57 26.00
N PHE A 17 -45.17 16.56 25.72
CA PHE A 17 -43.80 16.75 25.19
C PHE A 17 -43.80 17.21 23.72
N PHE A 18 -44.76 16.74 22.92
CA PHE A 18 -44.91 17.16 21.52
C PHE A 18 -45.40 18.61 21.35
N LEU A 19 -46.13 19.15 22.35
CA LEU A 19 -46.62 20.54 22.34
C LEU A 19 -45.61 21.56 22.90
N LEU A 20 -44.61 21.12 23.70
CA LEU A 20 -43.55 22.00 24.21
C LEU A 20 -42.38 22.15 23.21
N CYS A 21 -42.07 21.14 22.39
CA CYS A 21 -41.05 21.26 21.34
C CYS A 21 -41.50 22.04 20.09
N SER A 22 -42.80 22.23 19.89
CA SER A 22 -43.35 23.01 18.77
C SER A 22 -43.54 24.50 19.10
N GLY A 23 -43.42 24.90 20.37
CA GLY A 23 -43.57 26.29 20.83
C GLY A 23 -42.27 27.12 20.88
N MET A 24 -41.08 26.50 20.83
CA MET A 24 -39.79 27.21 20.85
C MET A 24 -39.25 27.58 19.45
N ALA A 25 -39.88 27.09 18.38
CA ALA A 25 -39.48 27.38 17.00
C ALA A 25 -39.99 28.74 16.46
N ALA A 26 -40.80 29.48 17.22
CA ALA A 26 -41.49 30.69 16.73
C ALA A 26 -40.96 32.03 17.28
N ALA A 27 -39.88 32.04 18.07
CA ALA A 27 -39.40 33.25 18.74
C ALA A 27 -37.90 33.50 18.56
N TRP A 28 -37.30 33.19 17.41
CA TRP A 28 -35.97 33.71 17.01
C TRP A 28 -35.89 33.83 15.47
N ALA A 29 -36.96 34.30 14.85
CA ALA A 29 -36.97 34.73 13.45
C ALA A 29 -36.73 36.25 13.40
N GLY A 30 -35.47 36.65 13.54
CA GLY A 30 -35.06 38.05 13.44
C GLY A 30 -33.55 38.18 13.46
N SER A 31 -32.97 38.51 12.30
CA SER A 31 -31.58 38.95 12.12
C SER A 31 -30.49 37.87 12.21
N MET A 32 -30.50 36.90 11.29
CA MET A 32 -29.26 36.26 10.84
C MET A 32 -29.22 36.28 9.31
N PRO A 33 -28.13 36.73 8.67
CA PRO A 33 -28.03 36.64 7.22
C PRO A 33 -28.09 35.17 6.85
N ALA A 34 -28.95 34.84 5.89
CA ALA A 34 -29.02 33.51 5.30
C ALA A 34 -27.68 33.21 4.64
N VAL A 35 -26.78 32.57 5.38
CA VAL A 35 -25.64 31.88 4.78
C VAL A 35 -26.21 30.57 4.25
N PHE A 36 -26.69 30.61 3.01
CA PHE A 36 -26.77 29.42 2.18
C PHE A 36 -25.33 28.89 2.03
N VAL A 37 -24.91 28.02 2.93
CA VAL A 37 -23.73 27.18 2.69
C VAL A 37 -24.21 26.11 1.72
N ALA A 38 -23.96 26.35 0.44
CA ALA A 38 -24.02 25.29 -0.56
C ALA A 38 -23.12 24.13 -0.10
N PRO A 39 -23.49 22.86 -0.34
CA PRO A 39 -22.62 21.73 -0.07
C PRO A 39 -21.48 21.72 -1.11
N THR A 40 -20.52 22.63 -0.97
CA THR A 40 -19.20 22.52 -1.59
C THR A 40 -18.27 21.84 -0.58
N LEU A 41 -18.59 20.61 -0.20
CA LEU A 41 -17.67 19.71 0.51
C LEU A 41 -16.64 19.07 -0.43
N TYR A 42 -16.83 19.24 -1.74
CA TYR A 42 -15.77 19.07 -2.71
C TYR A 42 -15.20 20.46 -3.02
N GLY A 43 -13.96 20.71 -2.60
CA GLY A 43 -13.11 21.56 -3.43
C GLY A 43 -13.13 21.02 -4.86
N PRO A 44 -12.94 21.85 -5.90
CA PRO A 44 -12.91 21.33 -7.27
C PRO A 44 -11.97 20.12 -7.29
N PRO A 45 -12.37 18.97 -7.87
CA PRO A 45 -11.43 17.88 -8.05
C PRO A 45 -10.22 18.49 -8.73
N ASP A 46 -9.07 18.44 -8.04
CA ASP A 46 -7.78 18.78 -8.62
C ASP A 46 -7.76 18.04 -9.96
N PRO A 47 -7.53 18.73 -11.11
CA PRO A 47 -7.55 18.08 -12.40
C PRO A 47 -6.69 16.84 -12.30
N ARG A 48 -7.35 15.67 -12.27
CA ARG A 48 -6.67 14.39 -12.42
C ARG A 48 -5.82 14.58 -13.65
N VAL A 49 -4.55 14.23 -13.54
CA VAL A 49 -3.65 14.25 -14.69
C VAL A 49 -4.41 13.55 -15.80
N GLU A 50 -4.87 14.33 -16.78
CA GLU A 50 -5.24 13.76 -18.05
C GLU A 50 -3.92 13.15 -18.49
N LEU A 51 -3.79 11.83 -18.36
CA LEU A 51 -2.85 11.08 -19.15
C LEU A 51 -3.33 11.24 -20.58
N ALA A 52 -3.09 12.42 -21.14
CA ALA A 52 -3.36 12.80 -22.50
C ALA A 52 -2.34 12.06 -23.34
N ALA A 53 -2.51 10.75 -23.46
CA ALA A 53 -1.67 9.86 -24.24
C ALA A 53 -0.21 10.34 -24.29
N ALA A 54 0.38 10.64 -23.11
CA ALA A 54 1.81 10.89 -23.05
C ALA A 54 2.40 9.60 -23.59
N GLY A 55 3.07 9.69 -24.76
CA GLY A 55 3.59 8.53 -25.46
C GLY A 55 4.30 7.67 -24.44
N LYS A 56 3.88 6.40 -24.34
CA LYS A 56 4.46 5.43 -23.40
C LYS A 56 5.97 5.66 -23.36
N PRO A 57 6.59 5.81 -22.18
CA PRO A 57 8.03 5.70 -22.09
C PRO A 57 8.38 4.42 -22.84
N ALA A 58 9.20 4.53 -23.88
CA ALA A 58 9.58 3.36 -24.63
C ALA A 58 10.15 2.37 -23.60
N VAL A 59 9.54 1.19 -23.49
CA VAL A 59 10.17 0.07 -22.82
C VAL A 59 11.39 -0.23 -23.69
N HIS A 60 12.48 0.48 -23.44
CA HIS A 60 13.76 0.21 -24.05
C HIS A 60 14.05 -1.25 -23.71
N ASP A 61 14.27 -2.03 -24.77
CA ASP A 61 14.61 -3.43 -24.70
C ASP A 61 15.58 -3.68 -23.53
N ALA A 62 15.11 -4.39 -22.51
CA ALA A 62 15.90 -4.73 -21.33
C ALA A 62 17.17 -5.53 -21.71
N SER A 63 17.24 -6.08 -22.93
CA SER A 63 18.45 -6.71 -23.50
C SER A 63 19.57 -5.71 -23.81
N SER A 64 19.23 -4.43 -24.04
CA SER A 64 20.19 -3.34 -24.30
C SER A 64 20.70 -2.66 -23.02
N CYS A 65 19.99 -2.83 -21.91
CA CYS A 65 20.42 -2.42 -20.57
C CYS A 65 21.47 -3.40 -20.02
N ARG A 66 22.71 -3.27 -20.48
CA ARG A 66 23.84 -3.89 -19.77
C ARG A 66 24.02 -3.15 -18.43
N ARG A 67 23.54 -3.78 -17.36
CA ARG A 67 23.87 -3.39 -15.98
C ARG A 67 25.38 -3.09 -15.89
N PRO A 68 25.78 -1.96 -15.30
CA PRO A 68 27.18 -1.74 -14.99
C PRO A 68 27.66 -2.87 -14.06
N PRO A 69 28.79 -3.51 -14.36
CA PRO A 69 29.29 -4.60 -13.53
C PRO A 69 29.58 -4.10 -12.12
N ASP A 70 29.22 -4.88 -11.11
CA ASP A 70 29.79 -4.72 -9.78
C ASP A 70 31.26 -5.18 -9.82
N TYR A 71 32.08 -4.70 -8.91
CA TYR A 71 33.50 -5.06 -8.83
C TYR A 71 33.85 -5.45 -7.41
N ILE A 72 34.50 -6.59 -7.24
CA ILE A 72 35.09 -6.96 -5.97
C ILE A 72 36.56 -6.58 -5.99
N VAL A 73 36.95 -5.76 -5.02
CA VAL A 73 38.34 -5.43 -4.76
C VAL A 73 38.80 -6.22 -3.56
N GLU A 74 39.68 -7.19 -3.79
CA GLU A 74 40.34 -7.91 -2.73
C GLU A 74 41.59 -7.15 -2.31
N THR A 75 41.81 -7.06 -1.00
CA THR A 75 42.91 -6.33 -0.38
C THR A 75 43.80 -7.28 0.44
N ALA A 76 45.00 -6.83 0.80
CA ALA A 76 45.93 -7.64 1.58
C ALA A 76 45.43 -8.00 2.99
N ASP A 77 44.66 -7.11 3.64
CA ASP A 77 44.17 -7.31 4.99
C ASP A 77 42.87 -6.54 5.31
N LYS A 78 42.30 -6.81 6.48
CA LYS A 78 41.03 -6.21 6.91
C LYS A 78 41.09 -4.70 7.12
N ALA A 79 42.27 -4.14 7.42
CA ALA A 79 42.44 -2.70 7.64
C ALA A 79 42.50 -1.95 6.30
N ALA A 80 43.21 -2.51 5.31
CA ALA A 80 43.19 -2.03 3.94
C ALA A 80 41.77 -2.06 3.35
N ALA A 81 41.03 -3.15 3.53
CA ALA A 81 39.63 -3.25 3.11
C ALA A 81 38.72 -2.21 3.79
N GLN A 82 38.97 -1.90 5.07
CA GLN A 82 38.18 -0.92 5.82
C GLN A 82 38.42 0.51 5.32
N SER A 83 39.68 0.89 5.13
CA SER A 83 40.04 2.20 4.56
C SER A 83 39.50 2.35 3.13
N LEU A 84 39.60 1.29 2.32
CA LEU A 84 39.09 1.27 0.95
C LEU A 84 37.55 1.45 0.92
N ALA A 85 36.81 0.71 1.73
CA ALA A 85 35.35 0.83 1.80
C ALA A 85 34.90 2.23 2.30
N GLN A 86 35.63 2.85 3.22
CA GLN A 86 35.34 4.21 3.67
C GLN A 86 35.58 5.24 2.57
N ASN A 87 36.72 5.15 1.86
CA ASN A 87 37.08 6.09 0.80
C ASN A 87 36.14 6.01 -0.41
N TYR A 88 35.60 4.83 -0.71
CA TYR A 88 34.70 4.61 -1.84
C TYR A 88 33.22 4.49 -1.47
N ARG A 89 32.85 4.84 -0.22
CA ARG A 89 31.46 4.80 0.24
C ARG A 89 30.56 5.69 -0.62
N ASP A 90 31.01 6.89 -0.94
CA ASP A 90 30.21 7.85 -1.68
C ASP A 90 30.33 7.66 -3.21
N LEU A 91 31.51 7.28 -3.67
CA LEU A 91 31.77 7.10 -5.10
C LEU A 91 31.17 5.79 -5.65
N PHE A 92 31.18 4.69 -4.89
CA PHE A 92 30.77 3.35 -5.36
C PHE A 92 29.74 2.66 -4.45
N HIS A 93 29.23 3.30 -3.40
CA HIS A 93 28.44 2.62 -2.37
C HIS A 93 29.15 1.38 -1.82
N ALA A 94 30.44 1.55 -1.51
CA ALA A 94 31.32 0.45 -1.18
C ALA A 94 30.91 -0.29 0.11
N GLU A 95 30.91 -1.63 0.07
CA GLU A 95 30.56 -2.48 1.20
C GLU A 95 31.67 -3.50 1.49
N ARG A 96 32.01 -3.71 2.77
CA ARG A 96 33.14 -4.56 3.16
C ARG A 96 32.67 -5.95 3.64
N ALA A 97 33.28 -7.00 3.11
CA ALA A 97 33.15 -8.37 3.60
C ALA A 97 34.54 -9.00 3.85
N GLY A 98 35.03 -8.90 5.09
CA GLY A 98 36.36 -9.39 5.46
C GLY A 98 37.49 -8.57 4.81
N VAL A 99 38.26 -9.20 3.93
CA VAL A 99 39.35 -8.55 3.15
C VAL A 99 38.89 -8.08 1.76
N ARG A 100 37.59 -8.24 1.45
CA ARG A 100 36.97 -7.88 0.17
C ARG A 100 36.12 -6.63 0.31
N VAL A 101 36.09 -5.81 -0.72
CA VAL A 101 35.24 -4.62 -0.83
C VAL A 101 34.45 -4.71 -2.14
N LEU A 102 33.13 -4.70 -2.03
CA LEU A 102 32.22 -4.61 -3.16
C LEU A 102 32.10 -3.14 -3.57
N LEU A 103 32.44 -2.82 -4.81
CA LEU A 103 32.25 -1.52 -5.44
C LEU A 103 31.10 -1.62 -6.46
N ARG A 104 30.03 -0.84 -6.25
CA ARG A 104 28.88 -0.81 -7.16
C ARG A 104 29.04 0.31 -8.17
N SER A 105 29.22 -0.05 -9.44
CA SER A 105 29.44 0.92 -10.52
C SER A 105 28.13 1.39 -11.14
N ARG A 106 28.11 2.60 -11.69
CA ARG A 106 27.05 3.22 -12.48
C ARG A 106 27.45 3.16 -13.95
N ALA A 107 26.50 2.88 -14.83
CA ALA A 107 26.78 2.78 -16.26
C ALA A 107 27.18 4.14 -16.81
N GLY A 108 28.32 4.21 -17.50
CA GLY A 108 28.81 5.43 -18.13
C GLY A 108 29.44 6.45 -17.18
N ASP A 109 29.68 6.12 -15.90
CA ASP A 109 30.37 7.02 -14.97
C ASP A 109 31.89 6.97 -15.21
N GLU A 110 32.42 7.96 -15.91
CA GLU A 110 33.84 8.04 -16.22
C GLU A 110 34.75 8.17 -14.98
N ALA A 111 34.25 8.77 -13.89
CA ALA A 111 35.04 8.93 -12.67
C ALA A 111 35.24 7.58 -11.99
N GLN A 112 34.18 6.78 -11.93
CA GLN A 112 34.27 5.40 -11.46
C GLN A 112 35.13 4.54 -12.37
N GLN A 113 35.02 4.70 -13.69
CA GLN A 113 35.79 3.89 -14.63
C GLN A 113 37.30 4.15 -14.53
N ARG A 114 37.71 5.42 -14.41
CA ARG A 114 39.12 5.80 -14.15
C ARG A 114 39.64 5.20 -12.85
N GLU A 115 38.80 5.18 -11.82
CA GLU A 115 39.21 4.68 -10.51
C GLU A 115 39.31 3.16 -10.46
N LEU A 116 38.42 2.45 -11.15
CA LEU A 116 38.51 1.00 -11.34
C LEU A 116 39.76 0.61 -12.13
N GLU A 117 40.12 1.37 -13.16
CA GLU A 117 41.37 1.19 -13.90
C GLU A 117 42.60 1.45 -13.00
N ARG A 118 42.54 2.46 -12.13
CA ARG A 118 43.61 2.72 -11.15
C ARG A 118 43.76 1.56 -10.17
N LEU A 119 42.66 1.08 -9.60
CA LEU A 119 42.65 -0.05 -8.66
C LEU A 119 43.11 -1.35 -9.33
N ALA A 120 42.75 -1.58 -10.60
CA ALA A 120 43.15 -2.78 -11.34
C ALA A 120 44.67 -2.80 -11.66
N ASN A 121 45.31 -1.64 -11.72
CA ASN A 121 46.75 -1.50 -11.98
C ASN A 121 47.59 -1.39 -10.70
N ASP A 122 46.97 -1.32 -9.53
CA ASP A 122 47.66 -1.23 -8.23
C ASP A 122 47.96 -2.65 -7.71
N PRO A 123 49.23 -3.00 -7.44
CA PRO A 123 49.62 -4.35 -7.03
C PRO A 123 49.06 -4.76 -5.66
N ASN A 124 48.54 -3.82 -4.86
CA ASN A 124 47.94 -4.12 -3.55
C ASN A 124 46.50 -4.63 -3.65
N TYR A 125 45.88 -4.54 -4.83
CA TYR A 125 44.48 -4.87 -5.05
C TYR A 125 44.32 -5.92 -6.13
N ARG A 126 43.37 -6.83 -5.94
CA ARG A 126 42.87 -7.70 -7.01
C ARG A 126 41.44 -7.26 -7.33
N VAL A 127 41.27 -6.60 -8.47
CA VAL A 127 39.95 -6.19 -8.96
C VAL A 127 39.36 -7.31 -9.81
N VAL A 128 38.31 -7.93 -9.30
CA VAL A 128 37.51 -8.93 -9.99
C VAL A 128 36.27 -8.23 -10.50
N LYS A 129 36.17 -8.04 -11.82
CA LYS A 129 34.92 -7.64 -12.46
C LYS A 129 33.92 -8.75 -12.20
N GLU A 130 32.87 -8.41 -11.48
CA GLU A 130 31.92 -9.38 -11.03
C GLU A 130 31.11 -9.87 -12.24
N ALA A 131 31.45 -11.06 -12.73
CA ALA A 131 30.51 -11.85 -13.51
C ALA A 131 29.52 -12.45 -12.50
N ARG A 132 28.56 -11.63 -12.05
CA ARG A 132 27.50 -12.00 -11.08
C ARG A 132 28.06 -12.79 -9.88
N PHE A 133 28.53 -12.15 -8.81
CA PHE A 133 28.62 -12.91 -7.58
C PHE A 133 27.19 -13.08 -7.09
N GLU A 134 26.68 -14.27 -7.32
CA GLU A 134 26.02 -15.07 -6.30
C GLU A 134 26.88 -15.00 -5.01
N LEU A 135 26.73 -13.90 -4.23
CA LEU A 135 27.44 -13.73 -2.95
C LEU A 135 26.84 -14.58 -1.83
N ASP A 136 25.79 -15.33 -2.13
CA ASP A 136 25.46 -16.61 -1.52
C ASP A 136 25.28 -17.56 -2.71
N GLY A 137 25.82 -18.79 -2.69
CA GLY A 137 25.47 -19.79 -3.72
C GLY A 137 23.94 -19.85 -3.88
N PRO A 138 23.38 -20.24 -5.04
CA PRO A 138 21.97 -20.03 -5.37
C PRO A 138 21.10 -20.35 -4.16
N ARG A 139 20.60 -19.32 -3.47
CA ARG A 139 19.58 -19.53 -2.45
C ARG A 139 18.40 -20.08 -3.22
N GLU A 140 18.00 -21.29 -2.88
CA GLU A 140 16.78 -21.81 -3.46
C GLU A 140 15.68 -20.78 -3.16
N PRO A 141 14.88 -20.39 -4.17
CA PRO A 141 13.79 -19.47 -3.95
C PRO A 141 12.86 -20.03 -2.86
N ASP A 142 12.21 -19.15 -2.11
CA ASP A 142 11.30 -19.55 -1.05
C ASP A 142 10.26 -20.59 -1.58
N PRO A 143 9.88 -21.62 -0.79
CA PRO A 143 9.19 -22.81 -1.30
C PRO A 143 7.88 -22.55 -2.08
N LEU A 144 7.18 -21.46 -1.78
CA LEU A 144 5.92 -21.04 -2.42
C LEU A 144 6.11 -19.96 -3.49
N GLN A 145 7.34 -19.56 -3.80
CA GLN A 145 7.63 -18.60 -4.85
C GLN A 145 7.13 -19.06 -6.24
N PRO A 146 7.23 -20.35 -6.63
CA PRO A 146 6.68 -20.82 -7.90
C PRO A 146 5.15 -20.63 -8.04
N GLN A 147 4.40 -20.75 -6.94
CA GLN A 147 2.94 -20.58 -6.91
C GLN A 147 2.57 -19.13 -7.22
N ASN A 148 3.41 -18.18 -6.79
CA ASN A 148 3.18 -16.75 -7.00
C ASN A 148 3.85 -16.20 -8.27
N ALA A 149 4.69 -16.98 -8.95
CA ALA A 149 5.46 -16.53 -10.11
C ALA A 149 4.59 -15.87 -11.19
N ARG A 150 3.42 -16.45 -11.49
CA ARG A 150 2.49 -15.89 -12.49
C ARG A 150 1.99 -14.48 -12.12
N LEU A 151 1.75 -14.21 -10.83
CA LEU A 151 1.35 -12.89 -10.38
C LEU A 151 2.48 -11.88 -10.60
N TRP A 152 3.70 -12.27 -10.21
CA TRP A 152 4.88 -11.42 -10.31
C TRP A 152 5.27 -11.13 -11.77
N ASP A 153 5.13 -12.12 -12.64
CA ASP A 153 5.32 -11.96 -14.08
C ASP A 153 4.27 -11.01 -14.68
N ALA A 154 3.00 -11.11 -14.26
CA ALA A 154 1.90 -10.30 -14.80
C ALA A 154 2.00 -8.79 -14.49
N ILE A 155 2.78 -8.41 -13.47
CA ILE A 155 3.07 -7.01 -13.14
C ILE A 155 4.55 -6.65 -13.37
N HIS A 156 5.31 -7.53 -14.04
CA HIS A 156 6.73 -7.35 -14.32
C HIS A 156 7.56 -6.95 -13.10
N VAL A 157 7.36 -7.65 -11.98
CA VAL A 157 8.14 -7.43 -10.76
C VAL A 157 9.64 -7.53 -11.10
N PRO A 158 10.47 -6.55 -10.70
CA PRO A 158 11.89 -6.58 -11.02
C PRO A 158 12.59 -7.78 -10.34
N PRO A 159 13.77 -8.20 -10.81
CA PRO A 159 14.48 -9.33 -10.22
C PRO A 159 14.72 -9.18 -8.70
N PRO A 160 14.84 -10.29 -7.95
CA PRO A 160 14.83 -10.27 -6.49
C PRO A 160 15.86 -9.34 -5.82
N TRP A 161 17.05 -9.21 -6.41
CA TRP A 161 18.11 -8.35 -5.90
C TRP A 161 17.74 -6.86 -5.88
N LEU A 162 16.89 -6.38 -6.79
CA LEU A 162 16.51 -4.97 -6.83
C LEU A 162 15.56 -4.65 -5.67
N GLN A 163 14.78 -5.63 -5.27
CA GLN A 163 13.81 -5.51 -4.19
C GLN A 163 14.46 -5.58 -2.80
N GLN A 164 15.69 -6.09 -2.70
CA GLN A 164 16.45 -6.19 -1.44
C GLN A 164 17.35 -4.98 -1.13
N GLN A 165 17.60 -4.11 -2.12
CA GLN A 165 18.54 -2.98 -1.98
C GLN A 165 17.88 -1.66 -1.56
N GLY A 166 16.56 -1.64 -1.44
CA GLY A 166 15.79 -0.46 -1.07
C GLY A 166 15.84 -0.16 0.43
N GLU A 167 15.68 1.11 0.78
CA GLU A 167 15.48 1.50 2.18
C GLU A 167 14.07 1.05 2.62
N PRO A 168 13.95 0.16 3.63
CA PRO A 168 12.67 -0.43 3.96
C PRO A 168 11.71 0.63 4.54
N VAL A 169 10.45 0.58 4.12
CA VAL A 169 9.40 1.52 4.58
C VAL A 169 8.44 0.85 5.56
N ASN A 170 7.73 1.65 6.35
CA ASN A 170 6.64 1.17 7.20
C ASN A 170 5.32 1.19 6.40
N VAL A 171 4.56 0.10 6.47
CA VAL A 171 3.26 -0.04 5.81
C VAL A 171 2.20 -0.36 6.85
N ALA A 172 1.11 0.41 6.87
CA ALA A 172 -0.03 0.12 7.70
C ALA A 172 -0.99 -0.83 7.00
N VAL A 173 -1.44 -1.86 7.73
CA VAL A 173 -2.56 -2.72 7.35
C VAL A 173 -3.72 -2.36 8.26
N ILE A 174 -4.64 -1.56 7.73
CA ILE A 174 -5.87 -1.17 8.43
C ILE A 174 -6.92 -2.24 8.11
N ASP A 175 -7.02 -3.22 8.99
CA ASP A 175 -7.86 -4.40 8.80
C ASP A 175 -8.33 -4.98 10.16
N GLY A 176 -8.41 -6.30 10.30
CA GLY A 176 -8.20 -6.96 11.58
C GLY A 176 -6.73 -6.90 12.02
N LEU A 177 -6.39 -7.60 13.11
CA LEU A 177 -5.01 -7.72 13.55
C LEU A 177 -4.23 -8.74 12.71
N VAL A 178 -3.01 -8.36 12.32
CA VAL A 178 -2.03 -9.22 11.68
C VAL A 178 -1.40 -10.11 12.75
N ARG A 179 -1.23 -11.39 12.45
CA ARG A 179 -0.47 -12.32 13.28
C ARG A 179 0.98 -11.84 13.43
N SER A 180 1.35 -11.43 14.63
CA SER A 180 2.65 -10.82 14.91
C SER A 180 3.80 -11.83 15.06
N ASP A 181 3.48 -13.09 15.35
CA ASP A 181 4.45 -14.18 15.53
C ASP A 181 4.65 -15.04 14.26
N HIS A 182 4.13 -14.62 13.10
CA HIS A 182 4.35 -15.33 11.85
C HIS A 182 5.84 -15.29 11.46
N PRO A 183 6.53 -16.43 11.30
CA PRO A 183 7.99 -16.46 11.10
C PRO A 183 8.44 -15.77 9.81
N ASP A 184 7.54 -15.71 8.83
CA ASP A 184 7.77 -15.08 7.53
C ASP A 184 7.46 -13.58 7.46
N LEU A 185 6.84 -12.98 8.50
CA LEU A 185 6.52 -11.55 8.47
C LEU A 185 7.59 -10.73 9.16
N PRO A 186 7.93 -9.51 8.67
CA PRO A 186 8.76 -8.55 9.38
C PRO A 186 8.14 -8.19 10.74
N GLU A 187 8.79 -7.33 11.51
CA GLU A 187 8.22 -6.93 12.79
C GLU A 187 6.81 -6.32 12.60
N VAL A 188 5.85 -6.86 13.35
CA VAL A 188 4.45 -6.45 13.30
C VAL A 188 4.13 -5.65 14.54
N VAL A 189 3.79 -4.38 14.37
CA VAL A 189 3.32 -3.52 15.46
C VAL A 189 1.81 -3.49 15.45
N GLN A 190 1.18 -4.07 16.46
CA GLN A 190 -0.27 -4.10 16.60
C GLN A 190 -0.78 -2.86 17.34
N ILE A 191 -1.75 -2.17 16.75
CA ILE A 191 -2.42 -1.01 17.31
C ILE A 191 -3.93 -1.30 17.29
N VAL A 192 -4.55 -1.14 18.46
CA VAL A 192 -6.00 -1.13 18.59
C VAL A 192 -6.42 0.31 18.88
N PRO A 193 -7.00 1.03 17.90
CA PRO A 193 -7.54 2.36 18.13
C PRO A 193 -8.60 2.30 19.23
N ARG A 194 -8.46 3.13 20.25
CA ARG A 194 -9.52 3.32 21.24
C ARG A 194 -10.52 4.32 20.66
N LEU A 195 -11.77 3.93 20.51
CA LEU A 195 -12.86 4.90 20.34
C LEU A 195 -12.88 5.74 21.63
N ARG A 196 -12.62 7.04 21.49
CA ARG A 196 -12.74 8.00 22.57
C ARG A 196 -14.19 8.49 22.62
N ASP A 197 -14.76 8.60 23.80
CA ASP A 197 -16.00 9.36 23.98
C ASP A 197 -15.76 10.87 23.74
N GLU A 198 -16.83 11.67 23.75
CA GLU A 198 -16.78 13.13 23.53
C GLU A 198 -15.86 13.86 24.52
N ASP A 199 -15.57 13.27 25.68
CA ASP A 199 -14.72 13.82 26.74
C ASP A 199 -13.29 13.23 26.75
N GLY A 200 -12.96 12.37 25.78
CA GLY A 200 -11.62 11.81 25.60
C GLY A 200 -11.22 10.75 26.63
N LYS A 201 -12.16 10.18 27.39
CA LYS A 201 -11.93 9.14 28.41
C LYS A 201 -12.37 7.75 27.93
N CYS A 202 -11.85 6.74 28.63
CA CYS A 202 -12.23 5.34 28.50
C CYS A 202 -12.66 4.89 29.90
N GLU A 203 -13.95 4.75 30.19
CA GLU A 203 -14.43 4.15 31.43
C GLU A 203 -15.18 2.83 31.16
N GLY A 204 -14.82 1.78 31.91
CA GLY A 204 -15.54 0.50 31.92
C GLY A 204 -15.28 -0.43 30.74
N GLY A 205 -15.82 -1.66 30.84
CA GLY A 205 -15.76 -2.70 29.80
C GLY A 205 -16.52 -2.38 28.50
N ASP A 206 -16.96 -1.13 28.33
CA ASP A 206 -17.47 -0.55 27.08
C ASP A 206 -16.34 -0.14 26.11
N CYS A 207 -15.08 -0.25 26.55
CA CYS A 207 -13.93 -0.25 25.66
C CYS A 207 -13.61 -1.70 25.30
N CYS A 208 -14.07 -2.12 24.12
CA CYS A 208 -14.10 -3.50 23.63
C CYS A 208 -12.95 -4.39 24.14
N PRO A 209 -13.28 -5.56 24.72
CA PRO A 209 -12.30 -6.46 25.30
C PRO A 209 -11.36 -7.06 24.25
N GLN A 210 -10.17 -7.44 24.71
CA GLN A 210 -9.03 -8.02 24.00
C GLN A 210 -9.34 -8.68 22.64
N ALA A 211 -8.70 -8.13 21.61
CA ALA A 211 -8.62 -8.70 20.27
C ALA A 211 -7.64 -9.88 20.24
N GLU A 212 -8.03 -11.03 20.77
CA GLU A 212 -7.38 -12.31 20.46
C GLU A 212 -8.45 -13.26 19.89
N GLY A 213 -8.23 -13.75 18.66
CA GLY A 213 -9.06 -14.81 18.07
C GLY A 213 -10.29 -14.38 17.23
N LEU A 214 -10.40 -13.12 16.82
CA LEU A 214 -11.53 -12.67 15.98
C LEU A 214 -11.42 -13.17 14.51
N PRO A 215 -12.54 -13.31 13.78
CA PRO A 215 -12.60 -13.84 12.40
C PRO A 215 -11.83 -13.02 11.33
N GLY A 216 -11.25 -11.86 11.66
CA GLY A 216 -10.48 -11.01 10.73
C GLY A 216 -8.96 -11.22 10.72
N PHE A 217 -8.41 -12.07 11.60
CA PHE A 217 -6.95 -12.19 11.78
C PHE A 217 -6.25 -12.81 10.57
N TRP A 218 -6.88 -13.83 9.96
CA TRP A 218 -6.34 -14.49 8.77
C TRP A 218 -6.32 -13.53 7.58
N HIS A 219 -7.33 -12.65 7.44
CA HIS A 219 -7.43 -11.72 6.32
C HIS A 219 -6.31 -10.68 6.36
N ALA A 220 -6.14 -9.99 7.50
CA ALA A 220 -5.06 -9.05 7.71
C ALA A 220 -3.68 -9.70 7.56
N THR A 221 -3.51 -10.92 8.07
CA THR A 221 -2.25 -11.68 7.92
C THR A 221 -1.95 -12.00 6.47
N ARG A 222 -2.94 -12.36 5.65
CA ARG A 222 -2.76 -12.58 4.20
C ARG A 222 -2.40 -11.29 3.45
N VAL A 223 -3.01 -10.17 3.82
CA VAL A 223 -2.65 -8.85 3.29
C VAL A 223 -1.19 -8.53 3.59
N ALA A 224 -0.75 -8.68 4.85
CA ALA A 224 0.61 -8.39 5.28
C ALA A 224 1.67 -9.21 4.52
N GLY A 225 1.39 -10.48 4.24
CA GLY A 225 2.31 -11.36 3.54
C GLY A 225 2.59 -10.92 2.10
N LEU A 226 1.54 -10.59 1.32
CA LEU A 226 1.72 -10.10 -0.04
C LEU A 226 2.49 -8.77 -0.09
N ILE A 227 2.26 -7.91 0.90
CA ILE A 227 2.95 -6.61 0.99
C ILE A 227 4.44 -6.82 1.28
N GLY A 228 4.79 -7.63 2.28
CA GLY A 228 6.14 -7.60 2.83
C GLY A 228 6.61 -8.83 3.59
N ALA A 229 6.09 -10.04 3.32
CA ALA A 229 6.75 -11.25 3.80
C ALA A 229 8.24 -11.25 3.43
N ARG A 230 9.05 -11.77 4.35
CA ARG A 230 10.50 -11.81 4.22
C ARG A 230 10.88 -12.61 2.99
N ARG A 231 12.03 -12.27 2.44
CA ARG A 231 12.54 -12.87 1.22
C ARG A 231 13.79 -13.68 1.51
N ASP A 232 13.94 -14.80 0.81
CA ASP A 232 15.12 -15.66 0.84
C ASP A 232 15.45 -16.14 2.27
N ASN A 233 14.42 -16.34 3.09
CA ASN A 233 14.55 -16.92 4.43
C ASN A 233 14.29 -18.43 4.43
N GLY A 234 13.96 -19.01 3.28
CA GLY A 234 13.68 -20.44 3.10
C GLY A 234 12.29 -20.85 3.59
N LEU A 235 11.40 -19.89 3.83
CA LEU A 235 10.03 -20.12 4.28
C LEU A 235 9.06 -19.56 3.25
N GLY A 236 7.95 -20.25 3.04
CA GLY A 236 6.79 -19.66 2.38
C GLY A 236 7.08 -18.92 1.09
N MET A 237 6.76 -17.63 1.08
CA MET A 237 6.74 -16.76 -0.10
C MET A 237 7.41 -15.43 0.18
N ALA A 238 7.96 -14.79 -0.86
CA ALA A 238 8.53 -13.46 -0.74
C ALA A 238 7.52 -12.35 -1.04
N GLY A 239 7.30 -11.45 -0.07
CA GLY A 239 6.47 -10.26 -0.25
C GLY A 239 7.03 -9.32 -1.31
N LEU A 240 6.20 -8.40 -1.80
CA LEU A 240 6.59 -7.53 -2.91
C LEU A 240 7.63 -6.47 -2.51
N ALA A 241 7.60 -5.97 -1.28
CA ALA A 241 8.47 -4.89 -0.82
C ALA A 241 9.36 -5.29 0.37
N PRO A 242 10.55 -4.65 0.49
CA PRO A 242 11.28 -4.64 1.75
C PRO A 242 10.53 -3.76 2.76
N VAL A 243 9.89 -4.38 3.74
CA VAL A 243 9.12 -3.68 4.77
C VAL A 243 9.85 -3.74 6.10
N ARG A 244 9.97 -2.59 6.77
CA ARG A 244 10.58 -2.48 8.10
C ARG A 244 9.59 -2.96 9.16
N HIS A 245 8.45 -2.28 9.23
CA HIS A 245 7.33 -2.67 10.10
C HIS A 245 6.05 -2.82 9.29
N ILE A 246 5.31 -3.89 9.57
CA ILE A 246 3.88 -3.94 9.29
C ILE A 246 3.16 -3.35 10.49
N VAL A 247 2.59 -2.16 10.33
CA VAL A 247 1.79 -1.50 11.36
C VAL A 247 0.36 -2.01 11.23
N SER A 248 0.02 -3.04 11.99
CA SER A 248 -1.32 -3.63 11.99
C SER A 248 -2.26 -2.78 12.84
N ILE A 249 -3.26 -2.19 12.22
CA ILE A 249 -4.21 -1.30 12.90
C ILE A 249 -5.59 -1.89 12.78
N ASN A 250 -6.21 -2.20 13.92
CA ASN A 250 -7.54 -2.78 13.93
C ASN A 250 -8.61 -1.73 13.60
N ALA A 251 -9.38 -1.95 12.53
CA ALA A 251 -10.58 -1.17 12.19
C ALA A 251 -11.86 -2.04 12.13
N SER A 252 -11.75 -3.33 12.50
CA SER A 252 -12.82 -4.34 12.48
C SER A 252 -13.09 -4.93 13.88
N LEU A 253 -13.10 -4.10 14.91
CA LEU A 253 -13.50 -4.52 16.25
C LEU A 253 -14.96 -5.04 16.19
N ASP A 254 -15.17 -6.31 16.56
CA ASP A 254 -16.46 -6.97 16.74
C ASP A 254 -17.47 -6.81 15.57
N GLU A 255 -17.02 -7.00 14.32
CA GLU A 255 -17.84 -6.91 13.09
C GLU A 255 -18.42 -5.52 12.78
N CYS A 256 -18.16 -4.54 13.63
CA CYS A 256 -18.57 -3.15 13.47
C CYS A 256 -17.53 -2.40 12.62
N ILE A 257 -17.46 -2.74 11.33
CA ILE A 257 -16.70 -1.91 10.38
C ILE A 257 -17.50 -0.62 10.15
N GLY A 258 -17.02 0.49 10.68
CA GLY A 258 -17.70 1.78 10.61
C GLY A 258 -16.77 2.93 10.26
N GLU A 259 -17.34 4.02 9.78
CA GLU A 259 -16.61 5.24 9.41
C GLU A 259 -15.73 5.79 10.54
N PHE A 260 -16.14 5.68 11.81
CA PHE A 260 -15.43 6.22 12.96
C PHE A 260 -14.23 5.35 13.36
N SER A 261 -14.37 4.02 13.30
CA SER A 261 -13.24 3.11 13.55
C SER A 261 -12.19 3.27 12.46
N LEU A 262 -12.62 3.42 11.20
CA LEU A 262 -11.73 3.67 10.08
C LEU A 262 -11.01 5.04 10.20
N ALA A 263 -11.74 6.10 10.57
CA ALA A 263 -11.15 7.41 10.81
C ALA A 263 -10.09 7.36 11.93
N ALA A 264 -10.40 6.71 13.05
CA ALA A 264 -9.46 6.53 14.16
C ALA A 264 -8.22 5.72 13.73
N ALA A 265 -8.40 4.65 12.95
CA ALA A 265 -7.31 3.84 12.43
C ALA A 265 -6.38 4.64 11.49
N LEU A 266 -6.95 5.48 10.60
CA LEU A 266 -6.19 6.40 9.76
C LEU A 266 -5.38 7.39 10.59
N HIS A 267 -5.96 7.96 11.65
CA HIS A 267 -5.21 8.82 12.57
C HIS A 267 -4.03 8.08 13.20
N CYS A 268 -4.23 6.85 13.67
CA CYS A 268 -3.14 6.01 14.18
C CYS A 268 -2.04 5.76 13.15
N ALA A 269 -2.39 5.48 11.89
CA ALA A 269 -1.40 5.28 10.83
C ALA A 269 -0.57 6.54 10.57
N ILE A 270 -1.23 7.70 10.55
CA ILE A 270 -0.61 9.01 10.34
C ILE A 270 0.34 9.37 11.50
N ASP A 271 -0.07 9.08 12.73
CA ASP A 271 0.66 9.43 13.95
C ASP A 271 1.79 8.45 14.28
N TYR A 272 1.78 7.24 13.71
CA TYR A 272 2.80 6.23 13.97
C TYR A 272 4.20 6.73 13.60
N ARG A 273 5.13 6.54 14.52
CA ARG A 273 6.57 6.70 14.31
C ARG A 273 7.27 5.49 14.92
N ASP A 274 8.19 4.89 14.18
CA ASP A 274 9.09 3.88 14.75
C ASP A 274 10.19 4.51 15.61
N ALA A 275 11.05 3.67 16.19
CA ALA A 275 12.13 4.11 17.07
C ALA A 275 13.14 5.06 16.40
N ASP A 276 13.28 5.00 15.07
CA ASP A 276 14.15 5.86 14.27
C ASP A 276 13.42 7.10 13.73
N GLY A 277 12.15 7.31 14.11
CA GLY A 277 11.30 8.39 13.63
C GLY A 277 10.67 8.13 12.26
N GLY A 278 10.79 6.91 11.73
CA GLY A 278 10.18 6.49 10.47
C GLY A 278 8.66 6.46 10.56
N ARG A 279 7.98 7.12 9.62
CA ARG A 279 6.51 7.15 9.51
C ARG A 279 5.98 6.04 8.61
N VAL A 280 4.68 5.76 8.69
CA VAL A 280 3.97 4.96 7.68
C VAL A 280 3.96 5.71 6.34
N ARG A 281 4.27 5.02 5.24
CA ARG A 281 4.20 5.58 3.87
C ARG A 281 2.94 5.14 3.12
N VAL A 282 2.48 3.92 3.35
CA VAL A 282 1.32 3.31 2.70
C VAL A 282 0.35 2.80 3.76
N ALA A 283 -0.94 3.11 3.63
CA ALA A 283 -2.02 2.50 4.40
C ALA A 283 -2.90 1.67 3.47
N ASN A 284 -2.82 0.35 3.62
CA ASN A 284 -3.69 -0.59 2.93
C ASN A 284 -5.01 -0.75 3.69
N ILE A 285 -6.13 -0.53 3.02
CA ILE A 285 -7.48 -0.74 3.53
C ILE A 285 -8.21 -1.73 2.62
N SER A 286 -8.08 -3.02 2.91
CA SER A 286 -8.73 -4.11 2.16
C SER A 286 -10.11 -4.45 2.71
N MET A 287 -10.85 -3.41 3.11
CA MET A 287 -12.20 -3.50 3.64
C MET A 287 -13.02 -2.30 3.20
N GLY A 288 -14.34 -2.43 3.33
CA GLY A 288 -15.25 -1.33 3.08
C GLY A 288 -16.68 -1.83 3.01
N SER A 289 -17.63 -0.89 3.03
CA SER A 289 -19.05 -1.19 2.92
C SER A 289 -19.77 -0.09 2.13
N LYS A 290 -20.87 -0.47 1.49
CA LYS A 290 -21.84 0.47 0.91
C LYS A 290 -22.69 1.18 1.97
N ASP A 291 -22.76 0.60 3.18
CA ASP A 291 -23.54 1.13 4.29
C ASP A 291 -22.76 2.19 5.10
N MET A 292 -21.45 2.27 4.91
CA MET A 292 -20.63 3.35 5.46
C MET A 292 -20.92 4.67 4.77
N LEU A 293 -20.83 5.76 5.53
CA LEU A 293 -21.04 7.12 5.03
C LEU A 293 -19.75 7.94 5.03
N ALA A 294 -19.70 8.93 4.14
CA ALA A 294 -18.68 9.98 4.11
C ALA A 294 -18.86 10.95 5.28
N THR A 295 -18.66 10.50 6.51
CA THR A 295 -18.81 11.36 7.69
C THR A 295 -17.68 12.39 7.74
N HIS A 296 -17.90 13.49 8.48
CA HIS A 296 -16.84 14.48 8.69
C HIS A 296 -15.59 13.85 9.32
N ALA A 297 -15.74 12.85 10.20
CA ALA A 297 -14.62 12.14 10.80
C ALA A 297 -13.77 11.44 9.74
N LEU A 298 -14.38 10.63 8.87
CA LEU A 298 -13.68 9.91 7.81
C LEU A 298 -13.07 10.87 6.78
N THR A 299 -13.84 11.87 6.34
CA THR A 299 -13.36 12.87 5.38
C THR A 299 -12.17 13.67 5.93
N ASN A 300 -12.21 14.08 7.21
CA ASN A 300 -11.09 14.76 7.84
C ASN A 300 -9.86 13.86 7.98
N ALA A 301 -10.05 12.58 8.31
CA ALA A 301 -8.96 11.61 8.40
C ALA A 301 -8.30 11.39 7.02
N MET A 302 -9.08 11.26 5.96
CA MET A 302 -8.58 11.15 4.58
C MET A 302 -7.86 12.42 4.11
N GLN A 303 -8.40 13.60 4.43
CA GLN A 303 -7.72 14.87 4.14
C GLN A 303 -6.41 15.00 4.92
N ARG A 304 -6.38 14.56 6.18
CA ARG A 304 -5.15 14.52 6.97
C ARG A 304 -4.13 13.56 6.37
N ALA A 305 -4.56 12.39 5.89
CA ALA A 305 -3.68 11.46 5.19
C ALA A 305 -3.01 12.12 3.97
N LEU A 306 -3.75 12.95 3.22
CA LEU A 306 -3.17 13.73 2.12
C LEU A 306 -2.15 14.75 2.62
N ASN A 307 -2.50 15.53 3.65
CA ASN A 307 -1.65 16.59 4.19
C ASN A 307 -0.36 16.04 4.81
N GLU A 308 -0.41 14.84 5.38
CA GLU A 308 0.71 14.16 6.04
C GLU A 308 1.44 13.18 5.11
N ASP A 309 1.14 13.24 3.81
CA ASP A 309 1.85 12.50 2.77
C ASP A 309 1.81 10.97 2.95
N LEU A 310 0.63 10.47 3.35
CA LEU A 310 0.28 9.05 3.46
C LEU A 310 -0.50 8.62 2.21
N LEU A 311 0.00 7.60 1.50
CA LEU A 311 -0.75 6.98 0.41
C LEU A 311 -1.78 6.00 0.99
N VAL A 312 -3.04 6.17 0.63
CA VAL A 312 -4.12 5.25 0.99
C VAL A 312 -4.42 4.35 -0.20
N VAL A 313 -4.41 3.03 0.01
CA VAL A 313 -4.74 2.04 -1.01
C VAL A 313 -5.97 1.27 -0.56
N ALA A 314 -7.09 1.41 -1.26
CA ALA A 314 -8.37 0.84 -0.88
C ALA A 314 -8.88 -0.17 -1.92
N SER A 315 -9.43 -1.29 -1.47
CA SER A 315 -10.08 -2.27 -2.37
C SER A 315 -11.41 -1.72 -2.93
N ALA A 316 -11.69 -1.93 -4.22
CA ALA A 316 -12.95 -1.51 -4.85
C ALA A 316 -14.18 -2.28 -4.33
N GLY A 317 -14.00 -3.49 -3.82
CA GLY A 317 -15.08 -4.38 -3.39
C GLY A 317 -15.46 -5.43 -4.43
N ASN A 318 -16.48 -6.20 -4.10
CA ASN A 318 -16.60 -7.61 -4.45
C ASN A 318 -18.08 -8.05 -4.63
N GLU A 319 -18.93 -7.11 -5.01
CA GLU A 319 -20.39 -7.26 -5.06
C GLU A 319 -20.96 -7.17 -6.49
N ASP A 320 -20.09 -7.04 -7.50
CA ASP A 320 -20.49 -6.80 -8.91
C ASP A 320 -21.19 -5.44 -9.11
N ASP A 321 -20.94 -4.49 -8.20
CA ASP A 321 -21.52 -3.15 -8.23
C ASP A 321 -20.67 -2.19 -9.10
N ASN A 322 -21.34 -1.17 -9.66
CA ASN A 322 -20.64 -0.02 -10.24
C ASN A 322 -20.46 1.07 -9.18
N ILE A 323 -19.27 1.18 -8.59
CA ILE A 323 -18.95 2.12 -7.51
C ILE A 323 -18.81 3.58 -7.98
N ASP A 324 -18.85 3.84 -9.29
CA ASP A 324 -19.05 5.19 -9.84
C ASP A 324 -20.49 5.68 -9.65
N MET A 325 -21.44 4.77 -9.49
CA MET A 325 -22.86 5.08 -9.25
C MET A 325 -23.32 4.73 -7.84
N MET A 326 -22.73 3.70 -7.23
CA MET A 326 -23.09 3.18 -5.92
C MET A 326 -21.87 3.28 -5.00
N THR A 327 -21.76 4.41 -4.29
CA THR A 327 -20.59 4.70 -3.47
C THR A 327 -20.34 3.62 -2.42
N ARG A 328 -19.07 3.26 -2.26
CA ARG A 328 -18.59 2.33 -1.23
C ARG A 328 -17.43 2.98 -0.48
N TRP A 329 -17.45 3.01 0.85
CA TRP A 329 -16.38 3.64 1.60
C TRP A 329 -15.41 2.59 2.19
N PRO A 330 -14.09 2.84 2.18
CA PRO A 330 -13.41 4.02 1.61
C PRO A 330 -13.09 3.92 0.11
N GLY A 331 -13.48 2.85 -0.60
CA GLY A 331 -13.17 2.67 -2.04
C GLY A 331 -13.68 3.76 -2.99
N SER A 332 -14.60 4.63 -2.56
CA SER A 332 -15.12 5.78 -3.32
C SER A 332 -14.60 7.11 -2.76
N SER A 333 -13.58 7.09 -1.90
CA SER A 333 -13.10 8.32 -1.25
C SER A 333 -12.41 9.28 -2.21
N ASN A 334 -11.90 8.77 -3.35
CA ASN A 334 -11.21 9.50 -4.41
C ASN A 334 -10.41 10.74 -3.95
N GLY A 335 -9.10 10.60 -3.83
CA GLY A 335 -8.21 11.69 -3.48
C GLY A 335 -6.89 11.59 -4.21
N ALA A 336 -6.10 12.67 -4.21
CA ALA A 336 -4.83 12.71 -4.92
C ALA A 336 -3.80 11.70 -4.37
N ASN A 337 -3.95 11.31 -3.09
CA ASN A 337 -3.16 10.29 -2.39
C ASN A 337 -3.94 8.99 -2.15
N VAL A 338 -5.04 8.76 -2.88
CA VAL A 338 -5.86 7.54 -2.73
C VAL A 338 -5.76 6.74 -4.03
N LEU A 339 -5.55 5.44 -3.91
CA LEU A 339 -5.65 4.48 -5.01
C LEU A 339 -6.76 3.49 -4.70
N THR A 340 -7.83 3.56 -5.47
CA THR A 340 -8.90 2.56 -5.46
C THR A 340 -8.56 1.44 -6.44
N VAL A 341 -8.51 0.21 -5.94
CA VAL A 341 -7.94 -0.93 -6.65
C VAL A 341 -9.01 -1.93 -7.09
N GLU A 342 -9.12 -2.11 -8.41
CA GLU A 342 -9.87 -3.21 -9.04
C GLU A 342 -9.02 -4.49 -9.06
N ALA A 343 -9.65 -5.65 -8.90
CA ALA A 343 -9.01 -6.93 -9.20
C ALA A 343 -9.29 -7.33 -10.65
N ARG A 344 -8.22 -7.71 -11.37
CA ARG A 344 -8.32 -8.29 -12.71
C ARG A 344 -7.64 -9.64 -12.77
N ASP A 345 -7.85 -10.38 -13.86
CA ASP A 345 -7.06 -11.57 -14.09
C ASP A 345 -5.63 -11.22 -14.56
N TYR A 346 -4.76 -12.23 -14.63
CA TYR A 346 -3.37 -12.05 -15.02
C TYR A 346 -3.18 -11.51 -16.46
N GLU A 347 -4.22 -11.52 -17.30
CA GLU A 347 -4.19 -10.97 -18.65
C GLU A 347 -4.78 -9.56 -18.73
N GLY A 348 -5.14 -8.96 -17.59
CA GLY A 348 -5.70 -7.61 -17.51
C GLY A 348 -7.18 -7.51 -17.88
N ARG A 349 -7.91 -8.62 -17.85
CA ARG A 349 -9.35 -8.64 -18.14
C ARG A 349 -10.16 -8.47 -16.86
N ALA A 350 -11.28 -7.75 -16.97
CA ALA A 350 -12.26 -7.64 -15.90
C ALA A 350 -12.82 -9.01 -15.51
N MET A 351 -13.12 -9.18 -14.23
CA MET A 351 -13.65 -10.43 -13.67
C MET A 351 -15.06 -10.19 -13.11
N ALA A 352 -15.97 -11.14 -13.35
CA ALA A 352 -17.31 -11.08 -12.78
C ALA A 352 -17.27 -11.17 -11.24
N GLY A 353 -18.15 -10.43 -10.57
CA GLY A 353 -18.19 -10.36 -9.11
C GLY A 353 -17.15 -9.42 -8.50
N ILE A 354 -16.49 -8.59 -9.29
CA ILE A 354 -15.60 -7.53 -8.85
C ILE A 354 -16.28 -6.19 -9.12
N ASN A 355 -16.24 -5.27 -8.16
CA ASN A 355 -16.80 -3.94 -8.37
C ASN A 355 -16.02 -3.19 -9.45
N ILE A 356 -16.75 -2.52 -10.33
CA ILE A 356 -16.21 -1.68 -11.39
C ILE A 356 -16.53 -0.21 -11.12
N GLY A 357 -15.92 0.72 -11.84
CA GLY A 357 -16.30 2.13 -11.73
C GLY A 357 -15.30 3.05 -12.39
N PHE A 358 -15.46 3.30 -13.70
CA PHE A 358 -14.67 4.29 -14.40
C PHE A 358 -14.88 5.67 -13.75
N GLY A 359 -13.79 6.38 -13.48
CA GLY A 359 -13.81 7.64 -12.74
C GLY A 359 -13.77 7.48 -11.21
N THR A 360 -14.02 6.30 -10.65
CA THR A 360 -13.85 6.03 -9.21
C THR A 360 -12.66 5.11 -8.93
N ILE A 361 -12.48 4.07 -9.72
CA ILE A 361 -11.30 3.20 -9.69
C ILE A 361 -10.11 3.95 -10.32
N ASP A 362 -8.95 3.84 -9.69
CA ASP A 362 -7.73 4.54 -10.10
C ASP A 362 -6.75 3.57 -10.79
N ILE A 363 -6.66 2.32 -10.32
CA ILE A 363 -5.73 1.31 -10.84
C ILE A 363 -6.33 -0.09 -10.71
N ALA A 364 -5.91 -1.02 -11.55
CA ALA A 364 -6.20 -2.44 -11.39
C ALA A 364 -4.94 -3.22 -10.98
N ALA A 365 -5.09 -4.36 -10.31
CA ALA A 365 -4.01 -5.30 -10.11
C ALA A 365 -4.48 -6.75 -10.29
N PRO A 366 -3.60 -7.65 -10.75
CA PRO A 366 -3.96 -9.03 -10.93
C PRO A 366 -4.22 -9.72 -9.58
N ALA A 367 -5.30 -10.47 -9.50
CA ALA A 367 -5.61 -11.34 -8.37
C ALA A 367 -6.38 -12.58 -8.87
N PRO A 368 -6.18 -13.75 -8.26
CA PRO A 368 -6.96 -14.92 -8.65
C PRO A 368 -8.42 -14.81 -8.20
N MET A 369 -9.25 -15.62 -8.87
CA MET A 369 -10.60 -16.00 -8.47
C MET A 369 -10.58 -17.46 -7.99
N SER A 370 -11.60 -17.88 -7.24
CA SER A 370 -11.68 -19.16 -6.51
C SER A 370 -11.53 -20.46 -7.34
N TYR A 371 -11.31 -20.37 -8.65
CA TYR A 371 -11.13 -21.53 -9.54
C TYR A 371 -9.71 -21.59 -10.12
N GLY A 372 -8.84 -22.34 -9.45
CA GLY A 372 -7.71 -23.04 -10.09
C GLY A 372 -6.38 -22.29 -10.21
N LYS A 373 -6.21 -21.11 -9.62
CA LYS A 373 -4.90 -20.44 -9.52
C LYS A 373 -4.71 -19.92 -8.10
N SER A 374 -3.75 -20.49 -7.38
CA SER A 374 -3.51 -20.17 -5.97
C SER A 374 -2.46 -19.06 -5.87
N LEU A 375 -2.84 -17.91 -5.32
CA LEU A 375 -1.90 -16.91 -4.82
C LEU A 375 -1.67 -17.21 -3.36
N CYS A 376 -0.51 -17.76 -3.03
CA CYS A 376 -0.16 -18.17 -1.68
C CYS A 376 0.39 -16.99 -0.88
N THR A 377 -0.03 -16.87 0.37
CA THR A 377 0.50 -15.86 1.30
C THR A 377 0.36 -16.29 2.75
N THR A 378 0.94 -15.52 3.68
CA THR A 378 0.98 -15.82 5.12
C THR A 378 -0.42 -15.94 5.72
N ASN A 379 -0.59 -16.79 6.73
CA ASN A 379 -1.88 -17.14 7.29
C ASN A 379 -1.77 -17.50 8.78
N MET A 380 -2.89 -17.88 9.39
CA MET A 380 -2.93 -18.34 10.78
C MET A 380 -2.20 -19.69 10.97
N PRO A 381 -1.76 -20.01 12.21
CA PRO A 381 -1.07 -21.27 12.49
C PRO A 381 -1.87 -22.47 12.00
N GLU A 382 -1.20 -23.39 11.30
CA GLU A 382 -1.77 -24.66 10.82
C GLU A 382 -3.07 -24.53 10.02
N SER A 383 -3.35 -23.33 9.50
CA SER A 383 -4.60 -22.98 8.81
C SER A 383 -4.41 -22.90 7.30
N GLY A 384 -3.32 -23.47 6.79
CA GLY A 384 -2.94 -23.36 5.39
C GLY A 384 -3.89 -24.07 4.44
N SER A 385 -4.03 -23.50 3.24
CA SER A 385 -4.81 -24.13 2.16
C SER A 385 -4.05 -25.28 1.53
N GLU A 386 -4.74 -26.24 0.92
CA GLU A 386 -4.12 -27.39 0.22
C GLU A 386 -2.97 -26.99 -0.72
N ALA A 387 -3.13 -25.90 -1.47
CA ALA A 387 -2.13 -25.42 -2.42
C ALA A 387 -0.88 -24.76 -1.79
N CYS A 388 -0.93 -24.36 -0.53
CA CYS A 388 0.10 -23.54 0.12
C CYS A 388 0.68 -24.19 1.39
N SER A 389 -0.12 -24.98 2.11
CA SER A 389 0.24 -25.74 3.31
C SER A 389 0.75 -24.93 4.50
N GLY A 390 0.84 -25.57 5.68
CA GLY A 390 1.40 -24.97 6.89
C GLY A 390 0.68 -23.69 7.33
N ASP A 391 1.44 -22.62 7.50
CA ASP A 391 0.94 -21.31 7.91
C ASP A 391 0.62 -20.42 6.70
N TYR A 392 0.34 -21.00 5.52
CA TYR A 392 0.14 -20.26 4.27
C TYR A 392 -1.19 -20.59 3.60
N GLY A 393 -1.91 -19.58 3.14
CA GLY A 393 -3.23 -19.71 2.54
C GLY A 393 -3.37 -19.01 1.20
N VAL A 394 -4.34 -19.44 0.40
CA VAL A 394 -4.75 -18.72 -0.81
C VAL A 394 -5.38 -17.38 -0.48
N PHE A 395 -5.10 -16.35 -1.28
CA PHE A 395 -5.72 -15.04 -1.17
C PHE A 395 -6.17 -14.52 -2.53
N GLU A 396 -7.31 -13.84 -2.57
CA GLU A 396 -8.07 -13.65 -3.81
C GLU A 396 -8.72 -12.27 -3.87
N ARG A 397 -9.19 -11.91 -5.07
CA ARG A 397 -10.08 -10.75 -5.32
C ARG A 397 -9.46 -9.41 -4.91
N THR A 398 -10.29 -8.39 -4.71
CA THR A 398 -9.84 -6.99 -4.53
C THR A 398 -8.97 -6.77 -3.30
N SER A 399 -9.08 -7.59 -2.24
CA SER A 399 -8.18 -7.51 -1.09
C SER A 399 -6.75 -7.89 -1.46
N ALA A 400 -6.56 -8.96 -2.24
CA ALA A 400 -5.25 -9.36 -2.75
C ALA A 400 -4.70 -8.31 -3.73
N ALA A 401 -5.53 -7.79 -4.63
CA ALA A 401 -5.14 -6.74 -5.57
C ALA A 401 -4.67 -5.46 -4.84
N ALA A 402 -5.40 -5.01 -3.81
CA ALA A 402 -5.02 -3.86 -2.98
C ALA A 402 -3.70 -4.10 -2.23
N ALA A 403 -3.49 -5.31 -1.69
CA ALA A 403 -2.23 -5.67 -1.04
C ALA A 403 -1.04 -5.64 -2.03
N VAL A 404 -1.24 -6.11 -3.27
CA VAL A 404 -0.23 -6.04 -4.33
C VAL A 404 0.10 -4.59 -4.68
N VAL A 405 -0.89 -3.70 -4.84
CA VAL A 405 -0.65 -2.27 -5.09
C VAL A 405 0.06 -1.60 -3.91
N SER A 406 -0.30 -1.96 -2.68
CA SER A 406 0.36 -1.46 -1.47
C SER A 406 1.82 -1.88 -1.39
N GLY A 407 2.11 -3.16 -1.67
CA GLY A 407 3.47 -3.68 -1.80
C GLY A 407 4.23 -2.99 -2.94
N ALA A 408 3.59 -2.73 -4.07
CA ALA A 408 4.21 -2.04 -5.19
C ALA A 408 4.62 -0.62 -4.83
N ALA A 409 3.72 0.15 -4.19
CA ALA A 409 4.04 1.49 -3.71
C ALA A 409 5.21 1.48 -2.70
N ALA A 410 5.21 0.53 -1.77
CA ALA A 410 6.29 0.36 -0.81
C ALA A 410 7.63 0.00 -1.47
N LEU A 411 7.61 -0.89 -2.47
CA LEU A 411 8.78 -1.27 -3.25
C LEU A 411 9.34 -0.08 -4.02
N VAL A 412 8.49 0.66 -4.73
CA VAL A 412 8.93 1.86 -5.47
C VAL A 412 9.51 2.91 -4.51
N TRP A 413 8.88 3.14 -3.35
CA TRP A 413 9.43 4.07 -2.35
C TRP A 413 10.75 3.64 -1.73
N SER A 414 10.99 2.33 -1.62
CA SER A 414 12.27 1.81 -1.13
C SER A 414 13.42 2.10 -2.10
N ASP A 415 13.12 2.28 -3.39
CA ASP A 415 14.09 2.65 -4.41
C ASP A 415 14.50 4.13 -4.27
N LYS A 416 15.80 4.37 -4.15
CA LYS A 416 16.37 5.73 -3.97
C LYS A 416 15.99 6.70 -5.08
N ARG A 417 15.70 6.21 -6.29
CA ARG A 417 15.22 7.03 -7.42
C ARG A 417 13.87 7.67 -7.14
N PHE A 418 13.05 7.05 -6.29
CA PHE A 418 11.66 7.44 -6.02
C PHE A 418 11.40 7.69 -4.52
N ALA A 419 12.39 7.56 -3.65
CA ALA A 419 12.26 7.79 -2.20
C ALA A 419 11.70 9.19 -1.86
N GLY A 420 11.99 10.18 -2.71
CA GLY A 420 11.53 11.57 -2.58
C GLY A 420 10.11 11.86 -3.10
N CYS A 421 9.43 10.90 -3.73
CA CYS A 421 8.06 11.12 -4.20
C CYS A 421 7.10 11.30 -3.01
N SER A 422 6.23 12.30 -3.09
CA SER A 422 5.03 12.40 -2.25
C SER A 422 4.03 11.29 -2.57
N ALA A 423 3.07 11.03 -1.69
CA ALA A 423 1.97 10.09 -1.88
C ALA A 423 1.14 10.44 -3.13
N ARG A 424 0.95 11.72 -3.42
CA ARG A 424 0.32 12.19 -4.66
C ARG A 424 1.10 11.76 -5.90
N GLN A 425 2.40 12.00 -5.89
CA GLN A 425 3.27 11.67 -7.02
C GLN A 425 3.40 10.16 -7.17
N MET A 426 3.46 9.40 -6.07
CA MET A 426 3.46 7.94 -6.08
C MET A 426 2.18 7.38 -6.70
N SER A 427 1.01 7.93 -6.32
CA SER A 427 -0.28 7.56 -6.93
C SER A 427 -0.28 7.78 -8.45
N ARG A 428 0.21 8.94 -8.91
CA ARG A 428 0.33 9.25 -10.34
C ARG A 428 1.33 8.34 -11.05
N LEU A 429 2.47 8.06 -10.43
CA LEU A 429 3.53 7.21 -10.99
C LEU A 429 3.02 5.79 -11.23
N LEU A 430 2.36 5.17 -10.26
CA LEU A 430 1.81 3.82 -10.40
C LEU A 430 0.69 3.73 -11.44
N GLN A 431 -0.13 4.77 -11.55
CA GLN A 431 -1.14 4.85 -12.62
C GLN A 431 -0.49 5.02 -14.00
N ALA A 432 0.52 5.89 -14.11
CA ALA A 432 1.23 6.15 -15.36
C ALA A 432 2.08 4.96 -15.84
N SER A 433 2.57 4.13 -14.92
CA SER A 433 3.33 2.93 -15.27
C SER A 433 2.47 1.79 -15.77
N GLY A 434 1.15 1.82 -15.53
CA GLY A 434 0.24 0.71 -15.78
C GLY A 434 0.17 0.25 -17.25
N SER A 435 -0.15 -1.03 -17.43
CA SER A 435 -0.38 -1.69 -18.70
C SER A 435 -1.81 -2.26 -18.79
N HIS A 436 -2.17 -2.96 -19.88
CA HIS A 436 -3.52 -3.53 -20.06
C HIS A 436 -4.69 -2.57 -19.75
N CYS A 437 -4.60 -1.33 -20.24
CA CYS A 437 -5.60 -0.30 -19.99
C CYS A 437 -6.94 -0.63 -20.67
N ILE A 438 -8.01 -0.55 -19.90
CA ILE A 438 -9.39 -0.60 -20.40
C ILE A 438 -9.96 0.81 -20.30
N ARG A 439 -10.52 1.29 -21.41
CA ARG A 439 -11.24 2.56 -21.47
C ARG A 439 -12.72 2.31 -21.19
N GLY A 440 -13.33 3.19 -20.41
CA GLY A 440 -14.77 3.16 -20.19
C GLY A 440 -15.34 4.43 -19.59
N HIS A 441 -16.66 4.48 -19.57
CA HIS A 441 -17.42 5.67 -19.25
C HIS A 441 -17.71 5.79 -17.76
N SER A 442 -17.33 6.93 -17.16
CA SER A 442 -17.84 7.37 -15.87
C SER A 442 -19.19 8.03 -16.07
N TYR A 443 -20.23 7.45 -15.49
CA TYR A 443 -21.58 8.00 -15.50
C TYR A 443 -21.70 9.21 -14.59
N SER A 444 -21.02 9.20 -13.44
CA SER A 444 -21.07 10.32 -12.49
C SER A 444 -20.42 11.58 -13.05
N LYS A 445 -19.36 11.42 -13.86
CA LYS A 445 -18.59 12.53 -14.44
C LYS A 445 -18.91 12.79 -15.91
N ASN A 446 -19.71 11.93 -16.54
CA ASN A 446 -20.04 11.96 -17.97
C ASN A 446 -18.78 12.10 -18.85
N LYS A 447 -17.76 11.27 -18.58
CA LYS A 447 -16.45 11.31 -19.25
C LYS A 447 -15.82 9.93 -19.30
N GLU A 448 -15.01 9.68 -20.33
CA GLU A 448 -14.19 8.47 -20.45
C GLU A 448 -12.95 8.52 -19.54
N PHE A 449 -12.65 7.40 -18.90
CA PHE A 449 -11.44 7.18 -18.12
C PHE A 449 -10.77 5.87 -18.56
N ASP A 450 -9.45 5.83 -18.45
CA ASP A 450 -8.67 4.60 -18.64
C ASP A 450 -8.32 4.03 -17.25
N ILE A 451 -8.51 2.73 -17.06
CA ILE A 451 -8.05 2.00 -15.88
C ILE A 451 -7.03 0.97 -16.35
N CYS A 452 -5.78 1.15 -15.94
CA CYS A 452 -4.66 0.30 -16.27
C CYS A 452 -4.32 -0.66 -15.13
N GLN A 453 -3.87 -1.86 -15.48
CA GLN A 453 -3.31 -2.81 -14.54
C GLN A 453 -1.89 -2.38 -14.14
N LEU A 454 -1.57 -2.52 -12.86
CA LEU A 454 -0.26 -2.27 -12.29
C LEU A 454 0.86 -2.95 -13.10
N ASP A 455 1.93 -2.20 -13.34
CA ASP A 455 3.12 -2.68 -14.04
C ASP A 455 4.38 -2.02 -13.46
N LEU A 456 5.37 -2.83 -13.14
CA LEU A 456 6.61 -2.46 -12.46
C LEU A 456 7.85 -2.62 -13.35
N ALA A 457 7.68 -2.87 -14.66
CA ALA A 457 8.80 -3.04 -15.60
C ALA A 457 9.80 -1.88 -15.55
N PHE A 458 9.33 -0.66 -15.29
CA PHE A 458 10.16 0.54 -15.20
C PHE A 458 11.22 0.48 -14.09
N LEU A 459 11.01 -0.31 -13.02
CA LEU A 459 12.02 -0.48 -11.97
C LEU A 459 13.29 -1.14 -12.53
N SER A 460 13.17 -1.95 -13.58
CA SER A 460 14.31 -2.56 -14.27
C SER A 460 14.91 -1.67 -15.37
N ALA A 461 14.31 -0.51 -15.69
CA ALA A 461 14.78 0.37 -16.73
C ALA A 461 16.00 1.20 -16.28
N CYS A 462 16.97 1.39 -17.20
CA CYS A 462 18.15 2.19 -16.95
C CYS A 462 17.84 3.69 -16.93
N ASP A 463 16.96 4.13 -17.84
CA ASP A 463 16.45 5.48 -17.84
C ASP A 463 15.04 5.49 -17.26
N THR A 464 14.88 6.24 -16.18
CA THR A 464 13.60 6.46 -15.51
C THR A 464 13.33 7.95 -15.35
N SER A 465 14.04 8.80 -16.11
CA SER A 465 14.01 10.26 -15.97
C SER A 465 12.61 10.85 -16.12
N GLU A 466 11.80 10.35 -17.05
CA GLU A 466 10.40 10.77 -17.23
C GLU A 466 9.54 10.46 -15.99
N LEU A 467 9.68 9.26 -15.41
CA LEU A 467 8.94 8.89 -14.20
C LEU A 467 9.50 9.56 -12.95
N GLN A 468 10.82 9.77 -12.87
CA GLN A 468 11.45 10.54 -11.80
C GLN A 468 11.01 12.01 -11.84
N ALA A 469 10.76 12.56 -13.03
CA ALA A 469 10.25 13.92 -13.17
C ALA A 469 8.88 14.09 -12.50
N LEU A 470 8.03 13.05 -12.48
CA LEU A 470 6.77 13.06 -11.72
C LEU A 470 7.01 13.26 -10.22
N CYS A 471 8.16 12.85 -9.69
CA CYS A 471 8.52 13.04 -8.28
C CYS A 471 9.22 14.37 -8.00
N ALA A 472 9.73 15.03 -9.04
CA ALA A 472 10.31 16.38 -8.94
C ALA A 472 9.25 17.47 -9.12
N ASP A 473 8.12 17.17 -9.78
CA ASP A 473 7.04 18.13 -10.02
C ASP A 473 6.30 18.47 -8.71
N LYS A 474 6.68 19.61 -8.12
CA LYS A 474 6.05 20.16 -6.91
C LYS A 474 4.70 20.82 -7.19
N GLU A 475 4.38 21.13 -8.45
CA GLU A 475 3.20 21.92 -8.81
C GLU A 475 2.07 21.07 -9.42
N GLY A 476 2.33 19.80 -9.68
CA GLY A 476 1.32 18.83 -10.07
C GLY A 476 0.75 19.02 -11.47
N ARG A 477 1.52 19.61 -12.40
CA ARG A 477 1.10 19.94 -13.77
C ARG A 477 1.28 18.80 -14.76
#